data_AF-T0M5P5-F1
#
_entry.id   AF-T0M5P5-F1
#
_cell.length_a   1.000
_cell.length_b   1.000
_cell.length_c   1.000
_cell.angle_alpha   90.00
_cell.angle_beta   90.00
_cell.angle_gamma   90.00
#
_symmetry.space_group_name_H-M   'P 1'
#
loop_
_entity.id
_entity.type
_entity.pdbx_description
1 polymer ?
#
loop_
_entity_poly.entity_id
_entity_poly.type
_entity_poly.pdbx_seq_one_letter_code
_entity_poly.pdbx_strand_id
1 'polypeptide(L)'
;MSFSFNGNHIELASEALGSSFESEANSNFVFLETHEPLSHSQESELQSYGVRFLQQLTETTWLCKYEPADLVIIRGQAFVANVAVVDPRHKIAPTLKAPMWARKKSEERDEKHTVHVRLHDEAGMTAHQVARRMSEVTDVSIEEMVVQRDNTVTLDVAGQVLLNIAKIDDVASIEKVRGEVEVS
;
A
#
# COMPACT_ATOMS: atom_id res chain seq x y z
N MET A 1 -15.46 -4.63 -10.82
CA MET A 1 -14.19 -5.00 -11.49
C MET A 1 -13.21 -5.46 -10.43
N SER A 2 -12.36 -6.44 -10.72
CA SER A 2 -11.30 -6.85 -9.80
C SER A 2 -9.91 -6.87 -10.44
N PHE A 3 -8.89 -6.66 -9.63
CA PHE A 3 -7.49 -6.67 -10.05
C PHE A 3 -6.58 -7.15 -8.92
N SER A 4 -5.31 -7.41 -9.28
CA SER A 4 -4.28 -7.83 -8.33
C SER A 4 -3.36 -6.67 -7.96
N PHE A 5 -3.13 -6.44 -6.66
CA PHE A 5 -2.17 -5.47 -6.15
C PHE A 5 -1.42 -6.07 -4.95
N ASN A 6 -0.08 -6.12 -5.02
CA ASN A 6 0.77 -6.79 -4.02
C ASN A 6 0.31 -8.24 -3.71
N GLY A 7 -0.18 -8.95 -4.72
CA GLY A 7 -0.75 -10.30 -4.59
C GLY A 7 -2.15 -10.37 -3.98
N ASN A 8 -2.73 -9.25 -3.54
CA ASN A 8 -4.11 -9.16 -3.07
C ASN A 8 -5.07 -9.02 -4.24
N HIS A 9 -6.22 -9.70 -4.16
CA HIS A 9 -7.33 -9.51 -5.09
C HIS A 9 -8.26 -8.41 -4.55
N ILE A 10 -8.38 -7.31 -5.29
CA ILE A 10 -9.12 -6.10 -4.91
C ILE A 10 -10.37 -5.96 -5.77
N GLU A 11 -11.48 -5.51 -5.19
CA GLU A 11 -12.72 -5.18 -5.90
C GLU A 11 -13.24 -3.79 -5.46
N LEU A 12 -13.04 -2.76 -6.29
CA LEU A 12 -13.30 -1.37 -5.91
C LEU A 12 -14.77 -1.05 -5.61
N ALA A 13 -15.70 -1.75 -6.26
CA ALA A 13 -17.13 -1.50 -6.12
C ALA A 13 -17.67 -1.90 -4.73
N SER A 14 -17.10 -2.93 -4.11
CA SER A 14 -17.47 -3.35 -2.75
C SER A 14 -16.84 -2.44 -1.69
N GLU A 15 -15.68 -1.83 -1.98
CA GLU A 15 -15.01 -0.89 -1.09
C GLU A 15 -15.68 0.49 -1.05
N ALA A 16 -16.18 0.98 -2.19
CA ALA A 16 -16.91 2.26 -2.25
C ALA A 16 -18.21 2.23 -1.44
N LEU A 17 -18.88 1.08 -1.36
CA LEU A 17 -20.10 0.89 -0.56
C LEU A 17 -19.81 0.70 0.94
N GLY A 18 -18.59 0.30 1.31
CA GLY A 18 -18.12 0.21 2.71
C GLY A 18 -17.52 1.52 3.24
N SER A 19 -17.19 2.47 2.37
CA SER A 19 -16.57 3.75 2.69
C SER A 19 -17.58 4.90 2.56
N SER A 20 -18.69 4.80 3.29
CA SER A 20 -19.50 5.98 3.58
C SER A 20 -18.63 6.87 4.45
N PHE A 21 -18.14 7.98 3.89
CA PHE A 21 -17.56 9.16 4.56
C PHE A 21 -16.69 8.84 5.81
N GLU A 22 -15.38 9.09 5.72
CA GLU A 22 -14.37 8.86 6.79
C GLU A 22 -13.69 7.48 6.74
N SER A 23 -12.96 7.17 5.66
CA SER A 23 -11.89 6.18 5.81
C SER A 23 -10.68 6.87 6.41
N GLU A 24 -10.32 6.50 7.63
CA GLU A 24 -9.13 6.91 8.40
C GLU A 24 -7.78 6.63 7.68
N ALA A 25 -7.81 6.22 6.40
CA ALA A 25 -6.66 6.13 5.52
C ALA A 25 -6.37 7.52 4.89
N ASN A 26 -5.56 8.32 5.56
CA ASN A 26 -4.94 9.51 4.96
C ASN A 26 -3.76 9.08 4.07
N SER A 27 -4.03 8.36 2.98
CA SER A 27 -3.01 8.01 2.01
C SER A 27 -3.09 8.90 0.78
N ASN A 28 -1.94 9.36 0.29
CA ASN A 28 -1.85 10.07 -0.98
C ASN A 28 -1.89 9.12 -2.18
N PHE A 29 -2.07 7.83 -1.97
CA PHE A 29 -2.15 6.83 -3.03
C PHE A 29 -3.59 6.40 -3.23
N VAL A 30 -4.03 6.41 -4.49
CA VAL A 30 -5.41 6.09 -4.86
C VAL A 30 -5.44 5.07 -6.00
N PHE A 31 -6.46 4.23 -5.98
CA PHE A 31 -6.90 3.51 -7.16
C PHE A 31 -7.88 4.38 -7.94
N LEU A 32 -7.56 4.64 -9.20
CA LEU A 32 -8.38 5.38 -10.14
C LEU A 32 -8.92 4.40 -11.19
N GLU A 33 -10.23 4.28 -11.27
CA GLU A 33 -10.94 3.46 -12.26
C GLU A 33 -11.71 4.36 -13.23
N THR A 34 -11.62 4.06 -14.52
CA THR A 34 -12.31 4.78 -15.59
C THR A 34 -13.35 3.90 -16.27
N HIS A 35 -14.31 4.54 -16.94
CA HIS A 35 -15.34 3.81 -17.70
C HIS A 35 -14.76 3.10 -18.93
N GLU A 36 -13.76 3.70 -19.56
CA GLU A 36 -13.04 3.21 -20.73
C GLU A 36 -11.54 3.50 -20.57
N PRO A 37 -10.65 2.85 -21.35
CA PRO A 37 -9.23 3.19 -21.34
C PRO A 37 -9.00 4.68 -21.56
N LEU A 38 -8.11 5.28 -20.77
CA LEU A 38 -7.84 6.71 -20.84
C LEU A 38 -7.27 7.08 -22.21
N SER A 39 -7.80 8.15 -22.79
CA SER A 39 -7.16 8.83 -23.90
C SER A 39 -6.04 9.74 -23.40
N HIS A 40 -5.09 10.09 -24.26
CA HIS A 40 -3.99 10.96 -23.90
C HIS A 40 -4.43 12.35 -23.38
N SER A 41 -5.57 12.87 -23.87
CA SER A 41 -6.13 14.12 -23.38
C SER A 41 -6.69 13.98 -21.96
N GLN A 42 -7.34 12.86 -21.65
CA GLN A 42 -7.88 12.57 -20.31
C GLN A 42 -6.75 12.33 -19.29
N GLU A 43 -5.67 11.66 -19.69
CA GLU A 43 -4.46 11.53 -18.86
C GLU A 43 -3.88 12.91 -18.54
N SER A 44 -3.73 13.76 -19.55
CA SER A 44 -3.20 15.12 -19.39
C SER A 44 -4.09 15.98 -18.48
N GLU A 45 -5.41 15.82 -18.59
CA GLU A 45 -6.39 16.51 -17.74
C GLU A 45 -6.25 16.06 -16.28
N LEU A 46 -6.19 14.76 -15.99
CA LEU A 46 -5.95 14.24 -14.64
C LEU A 46 -4.61 14.72 -14.07
N GLN A 47 -3.54 14.74 -14.88
CA GLN A 47 -2.24 15.28 -14.49
C GLN A 47 -2.31 16.76 -14.14
N SER A 48 -3.12 17.55 -14.85
CA SER A 48 -3.32 18.96 -14.55
C SER A 48 -3.99 19.20 -13.18
N TYR A 49 -4.74 18.22 -12.67
CA TYR A 49 -5.29 18.24 -11.32
C TYR A 49 -4.31 17.74 -10.25
N GLY A 50 -3.11 17.33 -10.64
CA GLY A 50 -2.07 16.82 -9.73
C GLY A 50 -2.04 15.30 -9.58
N VAL A 51 -2.78 14.55 -10.41
CA VAL A 51 -2.68 13.09 -10.44
C VAL A 51 -1.35 12.68 -11.08
N ARG A 52 -0.55 11.89 -10.38
CA ARG A 52 0.63 11.22 -10.92
C ARG A 52 0.34 9.74 -11.10
N PHE A 53 0.35 9.27 -12.34
CA PHE A 53 0.21 7.84 -12.65
C PHE A 53 1.49 7.09 -12.27
N LEU A 54 1.35 6.00 -11.50
CA LEU A 54 2.48 5.19 -11.03
C LEU A 54 2.51 3.83 -11.72
N GLN A 55 1.36 3.14 -11.74
CA GLN A 55 1.25 1.81 -12.30
C GLN A 55 -0.13 1.60 -12.93
N GLN A 56 -0.15 1.03 -14.13
CA GLN A 56 -1.37 0.50 -14.72
C GLN A 56 -1.64 -0.90 -14.15
N LEU A 57 -2.81 -1.09 -13.52
CA LEU A 57 -3.21 -2.35 -12.89
C LEU A 57 -4.11 -3.17 -13.82
N THR A 58 -4.96 -2.48 -14.59
CA THR A 58 -5.79 -3.04 -15.67
C THR A 58 -5.87 -2.01 -16.81
N GLU A 59 -6.55 -2.34 -17.91
CA GLU A 59 -6.79 -1.38 -19.01
C GLU A 59 -7.51 -0.09 -18.55
N THR A 60 -8.30 -0.15 -17.48
CA THR A 60 -9.11 0.96 -16.96
C THR A 60 -8.80 1.31 -15.50
N THR A 61 -7.81 0.67 -14.87
CA THR A 61 -7.49 0.89 -13.45
C THR A 61 -6.02 1.21 -13.26
N TRP A 62 -5.78 2.26 -12.48
CA TRP A 62 -4.46 2.82 -12.23
C TRP A 62 -4.19 2.98 -10.75
N LEU A 63 -2.97 2.72 -10.32
CA LEU A 63 -2.43 3.23 -9.07
C LEU A 63 -1.83 4.61 -9.34
N CYS A 64 -2.29 5.60 -8.59
CA CYS A 64 -1.85 6.98 -8.72
C CYS A 64 -1.41 7.56 -7.37
N LYS A 65 -0.51 8.55 -7.41
CA LYS A 65 -0.30 9.49 -6.30
C LYS A 65 -1.17 10.73 -6.55
N TYR A 66 -1.86 11.18 -5.51
CA TYR A 66 -2.69 12.36 -5.49
C TYR A 66 -2.62 12.97 -4.07
N GLU A 67 -1.86 14.05 -3.95
CA GLU A 67 -1.63 14.74 -2.66
C GLU A 67 -2.84 15.53 -2.13
N PRO A 68 -3.74 16.09 -2.98
CA PRO A 68 -4.94 16.72 -2.45
C PRO A 68 -5.82 15.69 -1.73
N ALA A 69 -6.11 15.94 -0.46
CA ALA A 69 -6.98 15.06 0.34
C ALA A 69 -8.42 15.00 -0.20
N ASP A 70 -8.83 16.00 -0.98
CA ASP A 70 -10.17 16.08 -1.56
C ASP A 70 -10.23 15.41 -2.95
N LEU A 71 -10.85 14.24 -2.99
CA LEU A 71 -11.04 13.46 -4.22
C LEU A 71 -12.18 14.00 -5.11
N VAL A 72 -12.91 15.05 -4.70
CA VAL A 72 -14.07 15.57 -5.44
C VAL A 72 -13.70 15.99 -6.86
N ILE A 73 -12.54 16.61 -7.07
CA ILE A 73 -12.12 17.12 -8.38
C ILE A 73 -11.95 15.98 -9.40
N ILE A 74 -11.31 14.88 -8.97
CA ILE A 74 -11.06 13.72 -9.84
C ILE A 74 -12.29 12.83 -9.97
N ARG A 75 -13.10 12.70 -8.91
CA ARG A 75 -14.39 11.97 -8.96
C ARG A 75 -15.45 12.68 -9.80
N GLY A 76 -15.32 14.00 -9.99
CA GLY A 76 -16.23 14.80 -10.82
C GLY A 76 -16.03 14.64 -12.32
N GLN A 77 -14.97 13.94 -12.75
CA GLN A 77 -14.68 13.75 -14.17
C GLN A 77 -15.60 12.71 -14.80
N ALA A 78 -16.21 13.04 -15.93
CA ALA A 78 -17.22 12.19 -16.57
C ALA A 78 -16.69 10.82 -17.04
N PHE A 79 -15.37 10.68 -17.24
CA PHE A 79 -14.72 9.43 -17.63
C PHE A 79 -14.21 8.61 -16.44
N VAL A 80 -14.27 9.15 -15.22
CA VAL A 80 -13.86 8.47 -13.99
C VAL A 80 -15.06 7.72 -13.41
N ALA A 81 -14.90 6.40 -13.29
CA ALA A 81 -15.92 5.51 -12.73
C ALA A 81 -15.85 5.47 -11.20
N ASN A 82 -14.64 5.41 -10.65
CA ASN A 82 -14.42 5.33 -9.21
C ASN A 82 -13.03 5.83 -8.83
N VAL A 83 -12.92 6.36 -7.61
CA VAL A 83 -11.63 6.66 -6.98
C VAL A 83 -11.68 6.24 -5.52
N ALA A 84 -10.77 5.36 -5.12
CA ALA A 84 -10.65 4.88 -3.75
C ALA A 84 -9.24 5.09 -3.23
N VAL A 85 -9.11 5.51 -1.97
CA VAL A 85 -7.81 5.56 -1.29
C VAL A 85 -7.30 4.14 -1.08
N VAL A 86 -6.01 3.91 -1.28
CA VAL A 86 -5.39 2.60 -1.05
C VAL A 86 -5.50 2.24 0.44
N ASP A 87 -6.25 1.18 0.75
CA ASP A 87 -6.32 0.66 2.11
C ASP A 87 -4.95 0.09 2.53
N PRO A 88 -4.41 0.45 3.71
CA PRO A 88 -3.15 -0.08 4.22
C PRO A 88 -3.07 -1.61 4.21
N ARG A 89 -4.19 -2.32 4.41
CA ARG A 89 -4.25 -3.78 4.35
C ARG A 89 -3.84 -4.31 2.98
N HIS A 90 -3.99 -3.54 1.91
CA HIS A 90 -3.59 -3.94 0.55
C HIS A 90 -2.08 -3.85 0.30
N LYS A 91 -1.35 -3.15 1.17
CA LYS A 91 0.12 -3.10 1.14
C LYS A 91 0.74 -4.38 1.71
N ILE A 92 0.00 -5.14 2.52
CA ILE A 92 0.48 -6.38 3.14
C ILE A 92 0.18 -7.57 2.24
N ALA A 93 1.20 -8.39 1.94
CA ALA A 93 1.04 -9.59 1.14
C ALA A 93 0.08 -10.62 1.80
N PRO A 94 -0.73 -11.37 1.01
CA PRO A 94 -1.63 -12.41 1.53
C PRO A 94 -0.98 -13.45 2.44
N THR A 95 0.28 -13.79 2.20
CA THR A 95 1.02 -14.79 2.98
C THR A 95 1.28 -14.34 4.42
N LEU A 96 1.29 -13.03 4.69
CA LEU A 96 1.47 -12.44 6.02
C LEU A 96 0.14 -12.16 6.72
N LYS A 97 -0.98 -12.27 6.01
CA LYS A 97 -2.33 -11.95 6.48
C LYS A 97 -2.98 -13.09 7.26
N ALA A 98 -2.73 -14.33 6.85
CA ALA A 98 -3.25 -15.52 7.53
C ALA A 98 -2.93 -15.57 9.05
N PRO A 99 -1.70 -15.28 9.51
CA PRO A 99 -1.41 -15.22 10.95
C PRO A 99 -2.04 -14.00 11.66
N MET A 100 -2.22 -12.87 10.95
CA MET A 100 -2.81 -11.65 11.53
C MET A 100 -4.29 -11.81 11.93
N TRP A 101 -5.04 -12.64 11.20
CA TRP A 101 -6.50 -12.77 11.38
C TRP A 101 -6.95 -14.15 11.85
N ALA A 102 -6.03 -15.11 11.94
CA ALA A 102 -6.33 -16.36 12.60
C ALA A 102 -6.57 -16.09 14.10
N ARG A 103 -7.74 -16.50 14.62
CA ARG A 103 -7.98 -16.64 16.07
C ARG A 103 -7.13 -17.80 16.60
N LYS A 104 -5.81 -17.66 16.55
CA LYS A 104 -4.86 -18.62 17.12
C LYS A 104 -4.56 -18.25 18.58
N LYS A 105 -4.08 -19.24 19.33
CA LYS A 105 -3.66 -19.10 20.73
C LYS A 105 -2.60 -18.00 20.84
N SER A 106 -2.49 -17.38 22.01
CA SER A 106 -1.58 -16.26 22.29
C SER A 106 -0.14 -16.50 21.83
N GLU A 107 0.36 -17.73 21.91
CA GLU A 107 1.74 -18.10 21.55
C GLU A 107 2.06 -17.97 20.05
N GLU A 108 1.09 -18.07 19.14
CA GLU A 108 1.29 -17.88 17.70
C GLU A 108 1.10 -16.41 17.26
N ARG A 109 0.58 -15.53 18.14
CA ARG A 109 0.46 -14.10 17.82
C ARG A 109 1.80 -13.38 17.90
N ASP A 110 2.71 -13.87 18.73
CA ASP A 110 4.04 -13.29 18.88
C ASP A 110 5.06 -13.88 17.88
N GLU A 111 4.60 -14.68 16.92
CA GLU A 111 5.45 -15.18 15.84
C GLU A 111 6.00 -13.99 15.04
N LYS A 112 7.32 -13.79 15.13
CA LYS A 112 8.02 -12.79 14.32
C LYS A 112 8.18 -13.31 12.90
N HIS A 113 8.03 -12.40 11.95
CA HIS A 113 8.30 -12.64 10.54
C HIS A 113 9.39 -11.67 10.07
N THR A 114 10.40 -12.21 9.40
CA THR A 114 11.32 -11.39 8.62
C THR A 114 10.59 -10.89 7.38
N VAL A 115 10.47 -9.57 7.25
CA VAL A 115 9.75 -8.92 6.14
C VAL A 115 10.64 -7.93 5.40
N HIS A 116 10.39 -7.78 4.10
CA HIS A 116 10.81 -6.65 3.29
C HIS A 116 9.68 -5.63 3.25
N VAL A 117 9.99 -4.41 3.70
CA VAL A 117 9.12 -3.24 3.58
C VAL A 117 9.68 -2.38 2.45
N ARG A 118 9.01 -2.39 1.30
CA ARG A 118 9.39 -1.58 0.14
C ARG A 118 8.67 -0.25 0.18
N LEU A 119 9.39 0.84 -0.11
CA LEU A 119 8.81 2.17 -0.25
C LEU A 119 8.32 2.42 -1.67
N HIS A 120 7.38 3.36 -1.84
CA HIS A 120 7.02 3.88 -3.16
C HIS A 120 8.23 4.60 -3.80
N ASP A 121 8.41 4.48 -5.12
CA ASP A 121 9.45 5.22 -5.83
C ASP A 121 9.28 6.75 -5.69
N GLU A 122 8.04 7.19 -5.53
CA GLU A 122 7.63 8.58 -5.34
C GLU A 122 7.40 8.94 -3.85
N ALA A 123 8.02 8.19 -2.95
CA ALA A 123 7.98 8.43 -1.51
C ALA A 123 8.55 9.82 -1.16
N GLY A 124 7.93 10.47 -0.17
CA GLY A 124 8.44 11.73 0.39
C GLY A 124 9.62 11.51 1.35
N MET A 125 9.70 10.34 1.98
CA MET A 125 10.74 9.95 2.91
C MET A 125 11.73 8.95 2.30
N THR A 126 12.98 9.07 2.72
CA THR A 126 14.01 8.05 2.48
C THR A 126 13.76 6.78 3.31
N ALA A 127 14.34 5.65 2.91
CA ALA A 127 14.25 4.40 3.66
C ALA A 127 14.74 4.52 5.12
N HIS A 128 15.72 5.37 5.40
CA HIS A 128 16.18 5.66 6.78
C HIS A 128 15.13 6.42 7.60
N GLN A 129 14.43 7.38 6.99
CA GLN A 129 13.34 8.11 7.65
C GLN A 129 12.14 7.20 7.89
N VAL A 130 11.81 6.33 6.94
CA VAL A 130 10.76 5.31 7.13
C VAL A 130 11.17 4.29 8.19
N ALA A 131 12.43 3.83 8.23
CA ALA A 131 12.94 2.97 9.32
C ALA A 131 12.76 3.61 10.69
N ARG A 132 13.11 4.90 10.82
CA ARG A 132 12.86 5.66 12.04
C ARG A 132 11.37 5.69 12.39
N ARG A 133 10.49 5.97 11.42
CA ARG A 133 9.04 5.98 11.64
C ARG A 133 8.49 4.60 12.03
N MET A 134 9.03 3.53 11.47
CA MET A 134 8.68 2.16 11.86
C MET A 134 9.05 1.88 13.31
N SER A 135 10.21 2.35 13.78
CA SER A 135 10.62 2.17 15.18
C SER A 135 9.72 2.92 16.17
N GLU A 136 8.96 3.93 15.72
CA GLU A 136 7.99 4.66 16.55
C GLU A 136 6.62 3.96 16.65
N VAL A 137 6.32 3.05 15.72
CA VAL A 137 5.01 2.36 15.65
C VAL A 137 5.12 0.85 15.85
N THR A 138 6.33 0.36 16.14
CA THR A 138 6.68 -1.03 16.42
C THR A 138 7.62 -1.09 17.62
N ASP A 139 7.79 -2.27 18.21
CA ASP A 139 8.78 -2.50 19.27
C ASP A 139 10.18 -2.87 18.71
N VAL A 140 10.43 -2.61 17.42
CA VAL A 140 11.70 -2.93 16.76
C VAL A 140 12.60 -1.69 16.75
N SER A 141 13.83 -1.83 17.25
CA SER A 141 14.80 -0.72 17.24
C SER A 141 15.37 -0.49 15.83
N ILE A 142 15.78 0.75 15.55
CA ILE A 142 16.39 1.10 14.24
C ILE A 142 17.65 0.26 13.97
N GLU A 143 18.39 -0.12 15.02
CA GLU A 143 19.62 -0.91 14.93
C GLU A 143 19.37 -2.36 14.46
N GLU A 144 18.15 -2.87 14.69
CA GLU A 144 17.70 -4.19 14.22
C GLU A 144 17.14 -4.15 12.78
N MET A 145 17.05 -2.96 12.17
CA MET A 145 16.54 -2.78 10.81
C MET A 145 17.69 -2.69 9.81
N VAL A 146 17.57 -3.41 8.70
CA VAL A 146 18.53 -3.35 7.60
C VAL A 146 17.94 -2.53 6.46
N VAL A 147 18.44 -1.31 6.27
CA VAL A 147 18.10 -0.49 5.11
C VAL A 147 18.90 -0.96 3.90
N GLN A 148 18.21 -1.46 2.89
CA GLN A 148 18.80 -1.90 1.63
C GLN A 148 18.96 -0.75 0.64
N ARG A 149 19.70 -0.99 -0.45
CA ARG A 149 19.99 0.04 -1.48
C ARG A 149 18.81 0.36 -2.38
N ASP A 150 17.81 -0.51 -2.45
CA ASP A 150 16.65 -0.45 -3.34
C ASP A 150 15.40 0.14 -2.66
N ASN A 151 15.60 1.03 -1.67
CA ASN A 151 14.52 1.57 -0.84
C ASN A 151 13.67 0.50 -0.15
N THR A 152 14.27 -0.65 0.17
CA THR A 152 13.68 -1.69 1.01
C THR A 152 14.26 -1.61 2.42
N VAL A 153 13.43 -1.82 3.43
CA VAL A 153 13.86 -2.03 4.82
C VAL A 153 13.50 -3.44 5.25
N THR A 154 14.48 -4.19 5.73
CA THR A 154 14.28 -5.52 6.31
C THR A 154 14.21 -5.43 7.82
N LEU A 155 13.23 -6.11 8.42
CA LEU A 155 13.10 -6.22 9.87
C LEU A 155 12.34 -7.50 10.29
N ASP A 156 12.59 -7.94 11.51
CA ASP A 156 11.86 -9.03 12.16
C ASP A 156 10.74 -8.46 13.03
N VAL A 157 9.50 -8.76 12.67
CA VAL A 157 8.36 -8.09 13.26
C VAL A 157 7.18 -9.03 13.47
N ALA A 158 6.46 -8.85 14.57
CA ALA A 158 5.29 -9.66 14.88
C ALA A 158 4.10 -9.27 13.96
N GLY A 159 3.30 -10.25 13.54
CA GLY A 159 2.25 -10.05 12.53
C GLY A 159 1.25 -8.94 12.87
N GLN A 160 0.92 -8.75 14.14
CA GLN A 160 -0.03 -7.76 14.65
C GLN A 160 0.37 -6.30 14.39
N VAL A 161 1.66 -5.99 14.24
CA VAL A 161 2.11 -4.60 14.00
C VAL A 161 2.32 -4.28 12.52
N LEU A 162 2.20 -5.27 11.62
CA LEU A 162 2.33 -5.06 10.16
C LEU A 162 1.33 -4.02 9.64
N LEU A 163 0.12 -3.95 10.22
CA LEU A 163 -0.87 -2.94 9.84
C LEU A 163 -0.42 -1.52 10.22
N ASN A 164 0.32 -1.35 11.32
CA ASN A 164 0.85 -0.04 11.72
C ASN A 164 1.95 0.41 10.76
N ILE A 165 2.81 -0.51 10.31
CA ILE A 165 3.81 -0.24 9.27
C ILE A 165 3.12 0.15 7.97
N ALA A 166 2.10 -0.60 7.54
CA ALA A 166 1.38 -0.35 6.30
C ALA A 166 0.65 1.01 6.26
N LYS A 167 0.30 1.57 7.43
CA LYS A 167 -0.29 2.92 7.54
C LYS A 167 0.71 4.04 7.27
N ILE A 168 2.01 3.77 7.23
CA ILE A 168 3.01 4.74 6.77
C ILE A 168 2.78 4.93 5.27
N ASP A 169 2.47 6.17 4.86
CA ASP A 169 2.01 6.45 3.50
C ASP A 169 3.04 6.03 2.44
N ASP A 170 4.31 6.31 2.68
CA ASP A 170 5.43 5.99 1.80
C ASP A 170 5.71 4.48 1.65
N VAL A 171 5.13 3.62 2.48
CA VAL A 171 5.24 2.16 2.33
C VAL A 171 4.38 1.71 1.14
N ALA A 172 4.99 1.03 0.17
CA ALA A 172 4.32 0.48 -1.01
C ALA A 172 3.88 -0.98 -0.81
N SER A 173 4.75 -1.81 -0.23
CA SER A 173 4.45 -3.21 0.02
C SER A 173 5.21 -3.78 1.21
N ILE A 174 4.63 -4.81 1.82
CA ILE A 174 5.22 -5.60 2.88
C ILE A 174 5.12 -7.08 2.50
N GLU A 175 6.27 -7.70 2.31
CA GLU A 175 6.40 -9.08 1.84
C GLU A 175 7.29 -9.89 2.78
N LYS A 176 7.02 -11.19 2.94
CA LYS A 176 7.91 -12.08 3.70
C LYS A 176 9.22 -12.22 2.92
N VAL A 177 10.36 -12.14 3.61
CA VAL A 177 11.64 -12.50 3.01
C VAL A 177 11.58 -13.98 2.64
N ARG A 178 11.72 -14.29 1.36
CA ARG A 178 11.93 -15.68 0.94
C ARG A 178 13.35 -16.02 1.39
N GLY A 179 13.46 -16.96 2.32
CA GLY A 179 14.76 -17.37 2.87
C GLY A 179 15.75 -17.63 1.74
N GLU A 180 16.98 -17.15 1.92
CA GLU A 180 18.11 -17.69 1.19
C GLU A 180 18.04 -19.21 1.27
N VAL A 181 18.14 -19.85 0.10
CA VAL A 181 18.41 -21.28 0.04
C VAL A 181 19.71 -21.47 0.80
N GLU A 182 19.66 -22.11 1.98
CA GLU A 182 20.87 -22.62 2.63
C GLU A 182 21.56 -23.52 1.62
N VAL A 183 22.66 -23.03 1.04
CA VAL A 183 23.55 -23.83 0.20
C VAL A 183 24.28 -24.75 1.18
N SER A 184 23.69 -25.92 1.42
CA SER A 184 24.37 -27.05 2.05
C SER A 184 25.57 -27.49 1.23
#